data_AF-A0A109BC07-F1
#
_entry.id   AF-A0A109BC07-F1
#
_cell.length_a   1.000
_cell.length_b   1.000
_cell.length_c   1.000
_cell.angle_alpha   90.00
_cell.angle_beta   90.00
_cell.angle_gamma   90.00
#
_symmetry.space_group_name_H-M   'P 1'
#
loop_
_entity.id
_entity.type
_entity.pdbx_description
1 polymer ?
#
loop_
_entity_poly.entity_id
_entity_poly.type
_entity_poly.pdbx_seq_one_letter_code
_entity_poly.pdbx_strand_id
1 'polypeptide(L)'
;MIRLAFLMLAAGSALLAAAPMAIAAPSMSEEAIATDPAITPPMLPPTDTNPVASAVRSKLNALPVEGSAEELKERSVLSDVYAARRDVPIWLTEGGLTDRGAALGAEILKAADWGLNPADFHLPVIPPPSKLDAATLGKADVEISKALLKYARYARGGRITAPSILLNSNLDRRPQFLDAETVFRDAIATPDPAEYLRSLHPQHPQFQKLRVLYVANRTKPLGKRILANMEQWRWMPADLGQMHVMANVPEFIIRVFKDGDAVHTERIVVGETDKQTTIYTRPLRAVVFKPMWRVPESIKVKELQPDLRRNASLFRQHGLQLETKDGAPIDYRTIDWHTADIRKYEVVQPPGPKNVMGVVKFTFPSQHTIFMHDTLDKWMFAQKVRTLSHGCLRLRNPMKMAEVILAEDKGWDADTVQSKMKTGPRDQEIMLEKRIPMHMVYFTTWVDSDGKLQTFGDIYGHEKRISLALDGKWDEIDVGRDHLAPVGAAPASSDGFSTSSNRPTTQQRQKKQSTTIVDMVGNALGGGF
;
A
#
# COMPACT_ATOMS: atom_id res chain seq x y z
N MET A 1 0.27 12.88 68.66
CA MET A 1 1.73 12.67 68.58
C MET A 1 2.27 13.70 67.58
N ILE A 2 2.59 14.92 68.00
CA ILE A 2 3.92 15.40 68.44
C ILE A 2 5.06 15.09 67.45
N ARG A 3 5.42 16.12 66.67
CA ARG A 3 6.72 16.67 66.26
C ARG A 3 7.87 15.72 65.85
N LEU A 4 8.41 15.96 64.64
CA LEU A 4 9.80 16.41 64.45
C LEU A 4 9.95 17.20 63.13
N ALA A 5 10.80 18.23 63.14
CA ALA A 5 11.01 19.25 62.11
C ALA A 5 12.52 19.39 61.79
N PHE A 6 12.82 20.16 60.72
CA PHE A 6 14.11 20.72 60.27
C PHE A 6 15.04 19.77 59.46
N LEU A 7 15.81 20.19 58.44
CA LEU A 7 16.29 21.51 57.99
C LEU A 7 16.66 21.43 56.48
N MET A 8 16.37 22.50 55.71
CA MET A 8 16.87 22.76 54.35
C MET A 8 18.33 23.24 54.38
N LEU A 9 19.13 22.88 53.36
CA LEU A 9 20.30 23.67 52.95
C LEU A 9 20.34 23.80 51.42
N ALA A 10 20.54 25.03 50.97
CA ALA A 10 20.55 25.49 49.60
C ALA A 10 21.95 25.43 48.97
N ALA A 11 22.02 25.23 47.65
CA ALA A 11 23.19 25.57 46.84
C ALA A 11 22.70 26.26 45.55
N GLY A 12 23.06 27.53 45.40
CA GLY A 12 22.73 28.35 44.24
C GLY A 12 23.80 28.26 43.14
N SER A 13 23.40 28.59 41.91
CA SER A 13 24.31 29.07 40.86
C SER A 13 23.49 29.85 39.83
N ALA A 14 23.98 31.05 39.52
CA ALA A 14 23.29 32.12 38.83
C ALA A 14 23.33 31.99 37.29
N LEU A 15 22.27 32.48 36.65
CA LEU A 15 22.14 32.74 35.22
C LEU A 15 23.00 33.95 34.80
N LEU A 16 23.59 33.90 33.60
CA LEU A 16 23.84 35.09 32.79
C LEU A 16 23.41 34.84 31.33
N ALA A 17 22.60 35.76 30.81
CA ALA A 17 22.09 35.79 29.45
C ALA A 17 22.94 36.71 28.56
N ALA A 18 23.05 36.41 27.26
CA ALA A 18 23.48 37.38 26.25
C ALA A 18 22.74 37.13 24.92
N ALA A 19 22.23 38.21 24.34
CA ALA A 19 21.50 38.31 23.07
C ALA A 19 22.40 38.94 21.98
N PRO A 20 21.98 38.96 20.69
CA PRO A 20 22.88 39.00 19.52
C PRO A 20 23.06 40.40 18.89
N MET A 21 24.09 40.56 18.04
CA MET A 21 24.23 41.68 17.10
C MET A 21 24.71 41.20 15.73
N ALA A 22 24.23 41.90 14.69
CA ALA A 22 24.41 41.59 13.27
C ALA A 22 25.08 42.77 12.51
N ILE A 23 25.71 42.41 11.38
CA ILE A 23 26.01 43.19 10.16
C ILE A 23 27.09 44.29 10.22
N ALA A 24 28.16 44.12 9.43
CA ALA A 24 28.61 45.07 8.38
C ALA A 24 29.74 44.46 7.53
N ALA A 25 29.63 44.58 6.21
CA ALA A 25 30.71 44.32 5.24
C ALA A 25 31.56 45.58 5.01
N PRO A 26 32.80 45.43 4.52
CA PRO A 26 33.29 46.39 3.53
C PRO A 26 34.00 45.75 2.31
N SER A 27 34.21 46.63 1.35
CA SER A 27 34.45 46.49 -0.08
C SER A 27 35.89 46.17 -0.52
N MET A 28 36.00 45.85 -1.81
CA MET A 28 37.21 45.54 -2.59
C MET A 28 38.22 46.68 -2.72
N SER A 29 39.51 46.32 -2.83
CA SER A 29 40.50 47.02 -3.65
C SER A 29 41.70 46.11 -3.96
N GLU A 30 42.23 46.30 -5.17
CA GLU A 30 43.17 45.49 -5.96
C GLU A 30 44.59 46.08 -5.90
N GLU A 31 45.67 45.25 -5.83
CA GLU A 31 46.93 45.39 -6.59
C GLU A 31 48.09 44.46 -6.12
N ALA A 32 48.51 43.59 -7.04
CA ALA A 32 49.85 43.24 -7.54
C ALA A 32 51.11 42.96 -6.64
N ILE A 33 51.54 41.67 -6.73
CA ILE A 33 52.88 41.09 -7.02
C ILE A 33 54.04 41.18 -6.00
N ALA A 34 54.49 40.01 -5.49
CA ALA A 34 55.91 39.57 -5.50
C ALA A 34 56.10 38.08 -5.12
N THR A 35 56.48 37.27 -6.12
CA THR A 35 57.43 36.14 -6.17
C THR A 35 57.43 34.99 -5.14
N ASP A 36 57.30 33.78 -5.71
CA ASP A 36 57.45 32.40 -5.21
C ASP A 36 58.77 32.12 -4.44
N PRO A 37 58.80 31.11 -3.55
CA PRO A 37 59.49 29.89 -3.99
C PRO A 37 58.77 28.57 -3.65
N ALA A 38 58.72 27.72 -4.69
CA ALA A 38 58.72 26.27 -4.66
C ALA A 38 57.45 25.58 -4.16
N ILE A 39 56.39 25.68 -4.98
CA ILE A 39 55.31 24.68 -4.97
C ILE A 39 55.87 23.37 -5.53
N THR A 40 56.00 22.37 -4.64
CA THR A 40 56.13 20.96 -5.03
C THR A 40 54.96 20.62 -5.96
N PRO A 41 55.17 20.04 -7.16
CA PRO A 41 54.05 19.74 -8.04
C PRO A 41 53.05 18.86 -7.31
N PRO A 42 51.73 19.09 -7.48
CA PRO A 42 50.71 18.24 -6.88
C PRO A 42 50.97 16.82 -7.36
N MET A 43 51.24 15.93 -6.40
CA MET A 43 51.38 14.51 -6.66
C MET A 43 50.09 14.05 -7.34
N LEU A 44 50.17 13.73 -8.63
CA LEU A 44 49.09 13.12 -9.40
C LEU A 44 48.53 11.96 -8.55
N PRO A 45 47.19 11.78 -8.47
CA PRO A 45 46.64 10.57 -7.85
C PRO A 45 47.31 9.37 -8.51
N PRO A 46 47.75 8.36 -7.73
CA PRO A 46 48.51 7.24 -8.27
C PRO A 46 47.75 6.69 -9.46
N THR A 47 48.38 6.72 -10.63
CA THR A 47 47.84 6.16 -11.86
C THR A 47 47.89 4.66 -11.65
N ASP A 48 46.84 4.12 -11.03
CA ASP A 48 46.73 2.70 -10.72
C ASP A 48 46.80 1.95 -12.06
N THR A 49 47.97 1.35 -12.33
CA THR A 49 48.35 0.74 -13.61
C THR A 49 47.59 -0.56 -13.87
N ASN A 50 46.75 -1.00 -12.92
CA ASN A 50 45.94 -2.18 -13.06
C ASN A 50 44.88 -1.97 -14.17
N PRO A 51 44.98 -2.70 -15.31
CA PRO A 51 44.06 -2.52 -16.43
C PRO A 51 42.63 -2.93 -16.09
N VAL A 52 42.44 -3.87 -15.15
CA VAL A 52 41.11 -4.29 -14.67
C VAL A 52 40.46 -3.18 -13.86
N ALA A 53 41.19 -2.60 -12.90
CA ALA A 53 40.73 -1.48 -12.09
C ALA A 53 40.34 -0.27 -12.97
N SER A 54 41.15 0.02 -14.00
CA SER A 54 40.85 1.05 -14.99
C SER A 54 39.55 0.76 -15.76
N ALA A 55 39.32 -0.49 -16.16
CA ALA A 55 38.09 -0.91 -16.85
C ALA A 55 36.85 -0.82 -15.96
N VAL A 56 36.97 -1.17 -14.67
CA VAL A 56 35.92 -0.99 -13.67
C VAL A 56 35.56 0.50 -13.54
N ARG A 57 36.54 1.38 -13.30
CA ARG A 57 36.31 2.84 -13.20
C ARG A 57 35.68 3.41 -14.45
N SER A 58 36.18 3.03 -15.62
CA SER A 58 35.61 3.44 -16.91
C SER A 58 34.14 3.04 -17.04
N LYS A 59 33.80 1.81 -16.63
CA LYS A 59 32.43 1.32 -16.68
C LYS A 59 31.50 2.03 -15.69
N LEU A 60 31.96 2.27 -14.46
CA LEU A 60 31.21 3.02 -13.44
C LEU A 60 30.93 4.47 -13.89
N ASN A 61 31.92 5.14 -14.48
CA ASN A 61 31.76 6.49 -15.02
C ASN A 61 30.79 6.55 -16.21
N ALA A 62 30.67 5.47 -16.96
CA ALA A 62 29.73 5.34 -18.08
C ALA A 62 28.31 4.93 -17.66
N LEU A 63 28.03 4.71 -16.37
CA LEU A 63 26.67 4.44 -15.90
C LEU A 63 25.77 5.67 -16.09
N PRO A 64 24.48 5.47 -16.43
CA PRO A 64 23.55 6.57 -16.65
C PRO A 64 23.51 7.57 -15.49
N VAL A 65 23.58 8.87 -15.81
CA VAL A 65 23.51 9.97 -14.84
C VAL A 65 22.09 10.50 -14.65
N GLU A 66 21.13 9.95 -15.39
CA GLU A 66 19.70 10.24 -15.30
C GLU A 66 18.94 8.93 -15.01
N GLY A 67 17.80 9.03 -14.35
CA GLY A 67 16.98 7.88 -13.96
C GLY A 67 16.10 8.18 -12.75
N SER A 68 15.50 7.13 -12.18
CA SER A 68 14.78 7.26 -10.92
C SER A 68 15.71 7.59 -9.75
N ALA A 69 15.16 8.09 -8.65
CA ALA A 69 15.96 8.37 -7.44
C ALA A 69 16.70 7.11 -6.94
N GLU A 70 16.05 5.95 -7.04
CA GLU A 70 16.65 4.66 -6.70
C GLU A 70 17.81 4.30 -7.63
N GLU A 71 17.69 4.52 -8.93
CA GLU A 71 18.74 4.22 -9.91
C GLU A 71 19.97 5.11 -9.74
N LEU A 72 19.75 6.40 -9.45
CA LEU A 72 20.84 7.33 -9.16
C LEU A 72 21.55 6.97 -7.85
N LYS A 73 20.80 6.53 -6.83
CA LYS A 73 21.36 6.05 -5.56
C LYS A 73 22.17 4.77 -5.76
N GLU A 74 21.66 3.81 -6.53
CA GLU A 74 22.38 2.57 -6.88
C GLU A 74 23.70 2.87 -7.62
N ARG A 75 23.69 3.79 -8.58
CA ARG A 75 24.92 4.24 -9.26
C ARG A 75 25.94 4.77 -8.26
N SER A 76 25.53 5.64 -7.34
CA SER A 76 26.41 6.19 -6.30
C SER A 76 27.02 5.08 -5.44
N VAL A 77 26.17 4.15 -4.96
CA VAL A 77 26.60 3.02 -4.12
C VAL A 77 27.62 2.14 -4.84
N LEU A 78 27.41 1.85 -6.13
CA LEU A 78 28.39 1.10 -6.92
C LEU A 78 29.73 1.85 -6.98
N SER A 79 29.73 3.14 -7.31
CA SER A 79 30.96 3.94 -7.34
C SER A 79 31.69 3.92 -5.99
N ASP A 80 30.97 4.12 -4.88
CA ASP A 80 31.55 4.17 -3.54
C ASP A 80 32.15 2.83 -3.10
N VAL A 81 31.43 1.72 -3.35
CA VAL A 81 31.89 0.38 -2.95
C VAL A 81 33.12 -0.05 -3.75
N TYR A 82 33.14 0.16 -5.07
CA TYR A 82 34.31 -0.18 -5.88
C TYR A 82 35.51 0.70 -5.53
N ALA A 83 35.31 2.01 -5.30
CA ALA A 83 36.38 2.90 -4.86
C ALA A 83 36.99 2.44 -3.52
N ALA A 84 36.16 2.07 -2.54
CA ALA A 84 36.63 1.54 -1.25
C ALA A 84 37.43 0.23 -1.40
N ARG A 85 37.17 -0.54 -2.46
CA ARG A 85 37.88 -1.78 -2.82
C ARG A 85 39.08 -1.54 -3.73
N ARG A 86 39.43 -0.27 -4.02
CA ARG A 86 40.44 0.09 -5.03
C ARG A 86 40.16 -0.57 -6.39
N ASP A 87 38.88 -0.59 -6.76
CA ASP A 87 38.35 -1.11 -8.02
C ASP A 87 38.67 -2.60 -8.29
N VAL A 88 38.98 -3.36 -7.23
CA VAL A 88 39.16 -4.82 -7.33
C VAL A 88 37.79 -5.49 -7.57
N PRO A 89 37.66 -6.30 -8.64
CA PRO A 89 36.44 -7.06 -8.94
C PRO A 89 35.89 -7.86 -7.76
N ILE A 90 34.58 -8.10 -7.78
CA ILE A 90 33.83 -8.77 -6.70
C ILE A 90 33.43 -10.18 -7.11
N TRP A 91 32.95 -10.34 -8.34
CA TRP A 91 32.32 -11.54 -8.86
C TRP A 91 33.22 -12.32 -9.81
N LEU A 92 34.21 -11.66 -10.41
CA LEU A 92 35.18 -12.25 -11.32
C LEU A 92 36.62 -12.20 -10.78
N THR A 93 37.42 -13.15 -11.28
CA THR A 93 38.88 -13.17 -11.20
C THR A 93 39.45 -13.37 -12.61
N GLU A 94 40.78 -13.36 -12.77
CA GLU A 94 41.41 -13.73 -14.04
C GLU A 94 41.04 -15.15 -14.50
N GLY A 95 40.72 -16.03 -13.54
CA GLY A 95 40.21 -17.38 -13.80
C GLY A 95 38.73 -17.46 -14.21
N GLY A 96 38.03 -16.33 -14.34
CA GLY A 96 36.61 -16.26 -14.67
C GLY A 96 35.71 -15.97 -13.47
N LEU A 97 34.45 -16.39 -13.55
CA LEU A 97 33.48 -16.22 -12.46
C LEU A 97 33.96 -16.96 -11.20
N THR A 98 33.89 -16.27 -10.07
CA THR A 98 33.94 -16.92 -8.76
C THR A 98 32.71 -17.81 -8.57
N ASP A 99 32.77 -18.79 -7.66
CA ASP A 99 31.59 -19.61 -7.31
C ASP A 99 30.40 -18.75 -6.87
N ARG A 100 30.68 -17.65 -6.15
CA ARG A 100 29.68 -16.68 -5.70
C ARG A 100 29.07 -15.91 -6.87
N GLY A 101 29.88 -15.44 -7.81
CA GLY A 101 29.42 -14.79 -9.04
C GLY A 101 28.59 -15.72 -9.91
N ALA A 102 29.00 -16.98 -10.05
CA ALA A 102 28.25 -18.00 -10.76
C ALA A 102 26.91 -18.31 -10.09
N ALA A 103 26.87 -18.47 -8.76
CA ALA A 103 25.63 -18.70 -8.02
C ALA A 103 24.64 -17.53 -8.14
N LEU A 104 25.14 -16.30 -7.99
CA LEU A 104 24.34 -15.08 -8.17
C LEU A 104 23.74 -15.01 -9.58
N GLY A 105 24.57 -15.16 -10.62
CA GLY A 105 24.13 -15.16 -12.00
C GLY A 105 23.12 -16.27 -12.30
N ALA A 106 23.33 -17.47 -11.77
CA ALA A 106 22.43 -18.60 -11.95
C ALA A 106 21.03 -18.36 -11.33
N GLU A 107 20.95 -17.69 -10.17
CA GLU A 107 19.68 -17.31 -9.56
C GLU A 107 18.97 -16.22 -10.36
N ILE A 108 19.70 -15.21 -10.85
CA ILE A 108 19.13 -14.16 -11.71
C ILE A 108 18.59 -14.75 -13.03
N LEU A 109 19.25 -15.76 -13.60
CA LEU A 109 18.72 -16.48 -14.78
C LEU A 109 17.41 -17.23 -14.49
N LYS A 110 17.16 -17.61 -13.23
CA LYS A 110 15.90 -18.20 -12.75
C LYS A 110 14.86 -17.16 -12.33
N ALA A 111 15.08 -15.86 -12.58
CA ALA A 111 14.15 -14.80 -12.20
C ALA A 111 12.72 -15.01 -12.74
N ALA A 112 12.58 -15.73 -13.86
CA ALA A 112 11.28 -16.14 -14.41
C ALA A 112 10.45 -16.98 -13.44
N ASP A 113 11.07 -17.78 -12.56
CA ASP A 113 10.38 -18.58 -11.53
C ASP A 113 9.76 -17.71 -10.43
N TRP A 114 10.29 -16.51 -10.27
CA TRP A 114 9.77 -15.48 -9.40
C TRP A 114 8.79 -14.53 -10.10
N GLY A 115 8.50 -14.75 -11.39
CA GLY A 115 7.64 -13.84 -12.15
C GLY A 115 8.31 -12.52 -12.52
N LEU A 116 9.63 -12.49 -12.56
CA LEU A 116 10.42 -11.41 -13.15
C LEU A 116 10.85 -11.81 -14.57
N ASN A 117 11.32 -10.86 -15.38
CA ASN A 117 11.86 -11.18 -16.71
C ASN A 117 13.40 -11.23 -16.63
N PRO A 118 14.05 -12.39 -16.86
CA PRO A 118 15.51 -12.50 -16.83
C PRO A 118 16.23 -11.54 -17.76
N ALA A 119 15.61 -11.16 -18.88
CA ALA A 119 16.20 -10.23 -19.85
C ALA A 119 16.42 -8.82 -19.26
N ASP A 120 15.63 -8.42 -18.26
CA ASP A 120 15.72 -7.08 -17.66
C ASP A 120 17.06 -6.84 -16.94
N PHE A 121 17.75 -7.91 -16.54
CA PHE A 121 18.97 -7.83 -15.73
C PHE A 121 20.25 -7.74 -16.56
N HIS A 122 20.19 -7.99 -17.88
CA HIS A 122 21.31 -7.85 -18.81
C HIS A 122 22.63 -8.46 -18.32
N LEU A 123 22.59 -9.71 -17.83
CA LEU A 123 23.82 -10.39 -17.38
C LEU A 123 24.83 -10.54 -18.53
N PRO A 124 26.12 -10.26 -18.29
CA PRO A 124 27.15 -10.39 -19.31
C PRO A 124 27.44 -11.86 -19.62
N VAL A 125 27.72 -12.16 -20.89
CA VAL A 125 28.28 -13.46 -21.29
C VAL A 125 29.76 -13.45 -20.97
N ILE A 126 30.20 -14.36 -20.09
CA ILE A 126 31.60 -14.44 -19.66
C ILE A 126 32.36 -15.39 -20.59
N PRO A 127 33.43 -14.93 -21.29
CA PRO A 127 34.25 -15.80 -22.12
C PRO A 127 35.06 -16.80 -21.28
N PRO A 128 35.58 -17.89 -21.88
CA PRO A 128 36.49 -18.78 -21.19
C PRO A 128 37.75 -18.03 -20.71
N PRO A 129 38.41 -18.47 -19.62
CA PRO A 129 39.53 -17.74 -19.02
C PRO A 129 40.65 -17.39 -20.00
N SER A 130 40.91 -18.25 -20.99
CA SER A 130 41.92 -18.03 -22.05
C SER A 130 41.62 -16.84 -22.97
N LYS A 131 40.40 -16.30 -22.94
CA LYS A 131 39.93 -15.16 -23.76
C LYS A 131 39.39 -14.01 -22.91
N LEU A 132 39.53 -14.09 -21.58
CA LEU A 132 39.03 -13.07 -20.67
C LEU A 132 40.10 -11.97 -20.50
N ASP A 133 39.98 -10.90 -21.28
CA ASP A 133 40.85 -9.72 -21.11
C ASP A 133 40.40 -8.84 -19.94
N ALA A 134 41.30 -7.96 -19.49
CA ALA A 134 41.07 -7.07 -18.35
C ALA A 134 39.88 -6.12 -18.55
N ALA A 135 39.63 -5.68 -19.79
CA ALA A 135 38.54 -4.79 -20.13
C ALA A 135 37.18 -5.48 -20.00
N THR A 136 37.09 -6.72 -20.48
CA THR A 136 35.89 -7.57 -20.41
C THR A 136 35.61 -7.95 -18.97
N LEU A 137 36.63 -8.34 -18.21
CA LEU A 137 36.52 -8.69 -16.79
C LEU A 137 35.94 -7.52 -15.98
N GLY A 138 36.59 -6.35 -16.02
CA GLY A 138 36.15 -5.19 -15.23
C GLY A 138 34.74 -4.71 -15.60
N LYS A 139 34.41 -4.70 -16.90
CA LYS A 139 33.06 -4.32 -17.37
C LYS A 139 31.99 -5.33 -16.91
N ALA A 140 32.27 -6.62 -17.03
CA ALA A 140 31.34 -7.67 -16.65
C ALA A 140 31.06 -7.66 -15.15
N ASP A 141 32.08 -7.41 -14.32
CA ASP A 141 31.93 -7.37 -12.87
C ASP A 141 30.95 -6.28 -12.42
N VAL A 142 31.07 -5.08 -13.01
CA VAL A 142 30.15 -3.97 -12.74
C VAL A 142 28.73 -4.26 -13.23
N GLU A 143 28.56 -4.91 -14.39
CA GLU A 143 27.22 -5.28 -14.88
C GLU A 143 26.54 -6.34 -14.00
N ILE A 144 27.28 -7.31 -13.46
CA ILE A 144 26.73 -8.27 -12.48
C ILE A 144 26.29 -7.54 -11.20
N SER A 145 27.10 -6.61 -10.71
CA SER A 145 26.79 -5.77 -9.55
C SER A 145 25.53 -4.91 -9.75
N LYS A 146 25.36 -4.33 -10.94
CA LYS A 146 24.15 -3.60 -11.33
C LYS A 146 22.95 -4.52 -11.46
N ALA A 147 23.11 -5.71 -12.04
CA ALA A 147 22.06 -6.71 -12.14
C ALA A 147 21.54 -7.15 -10.77
N LEU A 148 22.44 -7.33 -9.79
CA LEU A 148 22.10 -7.60 -8.38
C LEU A 148 21.19 -6.51 -7.79
N LEU A 149 21.56 -5.23 -7.90
CA LEU A 149 20.77 -4.12 -7.34
C LEU A 149 19.40 -4.02 -8.02
N LYS A 150 19.35 -4.12 -9.35
CA LYS A 150 18.09 -4.12 -10.11
C LYS A 150 17.20 -5.31 -9.73
N TYR A 151 17.77 -6.51 -9.57
CA TYR A 151 17.04 -7.69 -9.12
C TYR A 151 16.45 -7.48 -7.73
N ALA A 152 17.25 -6.97 -6.78
CA ALA A 152 16.78 -6.68 -5.43
C ALA A 152 15.60 -5.71 -5.43
N ARG A 153 15.68 -4.64 -6.21
CA ARG A 153 14.59 -3.68 -6.40
C ARG A 153 13.34 -4.33 -6.98
N TYR A 154 13.47 -5.17 -8.01
CA TYR A 154 12.34 -5.85 -8.66
C TYR A 154 11.72 -6.94 -7.78
N ALA A 155 12.52 -7.71 -7.05
CA ALA A 155 12.05 -8.68 -6.06
C ALA A 155 11.14 -8.04 -4.99
N ARG A 156 11.34 -6.73 -4.75
CA ARG A 156 10.58 -5.91 -3.79
C ARG A 156 9.58 -4.96 -4.45
N GLY A 157 9.18 -5.21 -5.70
CA GLY A 157 8.06 -4.54 -6.37
C GLY A 157 8.42 -3.29 -7.18
N GLY A 158 9.71 -3.06 -7.44
CA GLY A 158 10.20 -1.86 -8.10
C GLY A 158 9.98 -1.79 -9.62
N ARG A 159 9.14 -2.68 -10.18
CA ARG A 159 8.63 -2.55 -11.55
C ARG A 159 7.50 -1.53 -11.64
N ILE A 160 6.77 -1.34 -10.54
CA ILE A 160 5.69 -0.37 -10.41
C ILE A 160 5.94 0.42 -9.11
N THR A 161 6.75 1.47 -9.20
CA THR A 161 7.26 2.22 -8.03
C THR A 161 6.21 3.08 -7.35
N ALA A 162 5.23 3.60 -8.11
CA ALA A 162 4.14 4.42 -7.60
C ALA A 162 2.77 3.95 -8.14
N PRO A 163 2.21 2.84 -7.65
CA PRO A 163 0.93 2.29 -8.14
C PRO A 163 -0.22 3.31 -8.15
N SER A 164 -0.29 4.20 -7.16
CA SER A 164 -1.33 5.24 -7.07
C SER A 164 -1.24 6.31 -8.17
N ILE A 165 -0.06 6.51 -8.75
CA ILE A 165 0.19 7.47 -9.82
C ILE A 165 0.15 6.77 -11.17
N LEU A 166 0.81 5.62 -11.28
CA LEU A 166 1.03 4.90 -12.54
C LEU A 166 -0.17 4.06 -12.97
N LEU A 167 -1.04 3.64 -12.03
CA LEU A 167 -2.15 2.73 -12.32
C LEU A 167 -3.51 3.35 -11.98
N ASN A 168 -3.76 3.66 -10.70
CA ASN A 168 -5.05 4.19 -10.23
C ASN A 168 -4.88 4.76 -8.82
N SER A 169 -5.45 5.93 -8.53
CA SER A 169 -5.30 6.60 -7.22
C SER A 169 -5.83 5.78 -6.03
N ASN A 170 -6.70 4.80 -6.27
CA ASN A 170 -7.19 3.87 -5.24
C ASN A 170 -6.18 2.77 -4.90
N LEU A 171 -5.08 2.62 -5.62
CA LEU A 171 -3.97 1.73 -5.26
C LEU A 171 -2.95 2.47 -4.38
N ASP A 172 -3.39 2.88 -3.19
CA ASP A 172 -2.62 3.61 -2.18
C ASP A 172 -1.70 2.69 -1.37
N ARG A 173 -0.80 2.03 -2.10
CA ARG A 173 0.29 1.20 -1.58
C ARG A 173 1.56 1.54 -2.31
N ARG A 174 2.70 1.35 -1.63
CA ARG A 174 4.02 1.56 -2.21
C ARG A 174 4.93 0.36 -1.91
N PRO A 175 5.70 -0.10 -2.90
CA PRO A 175 6.82 -1.01 -2.67
C PRO A 175 7.70 -0.56 -1.50
N GLN A 176 8.21 -1.51 -0.74
CA GLN A 176 9.10 -1.26 0.41
C GLN A 176 10.52 -1.67 0.03
N PHE A 177 11.31 -0.76 -0.53
CA PHE A 177 12.69 -1.07 -0.94
C PHE A 177 13.64 -1.19 0.25
N LEU A 178 14.68 -2.02 0.11
CA LEU A 178 15.86 -1.94 0.96
C LEU A 178 16.79 -0.88 0.39
N ASP A 179 17.55 -0.23 1.27
CA ASP A 179 18.58 0.69 0.82
C ASP A 179 19.66 -0.05 0.01
N ALA A 180 20.10 0.55 -1.09
CA ALA A 180 21.04 -0.07 -2.02
C ALA A 180 22.39 -0.40 -1.38
N GLU A 181 22.86 0.39 -0.41
CA GLU A 181 24.09 0.11 0.34
C GLU A 181 23.93 -1.15 1.18
N THR A 182 22.79 -1.28 1.87
CA THR A 182 22.45 -2.49 2.63
C THR A 182 22.37 -3.69 1.70
N VAL A 183 21.69 -3.55 0.55
CA VAL A 183 21.58 -4.64 -0.42
C VAL A 183 22.94 -5.14 -0.86
N PHE A 184 23.81 -4.21 -1.24
CA PHE A 184 25.11 -4.55 -1.78
C PHE A 184 26.04 -5.13 -0.71
N ARG A 185 26.13 -4.48 0.46
CA ARG A 185 26.91 -4.94 1.60
C ARG A 185 26.57 -6.38 1.98
N ASP A 186 25.29 -6.68 2.12
CA ASP A 186 24.85 -8.00 2.58
C ASP A 186 25.09 -9.06 1.49
N ALA A 187 24.89 -8.72 0.21
CA ALA A 187 25.20 -9.60 -0.91
C ALA A 187 26.69 -9.94 -1.04
N ILE A 188 27.60 -8.99 -0.77
CA ILE A 188 29.04 -9.25 -0.83
C ILE A 188 29.58 -9.91 0.44
N ALA A 189 28.87 -9.84 1.56
CA ALA A 189 29.25 -10.48 2.81
C ALA A 189 28.75 -11.94 2.92
N THR A 190 27.61 -12.28 2.32
CA THR A 190 27.03 -13.64 2.41
C THR A 190 27.85 -14.69 1.66
N PRO A 191 28.03 -15.91 2.22
CA PRO A 191 28.61 -17.02 1.47
C PRO A 191 27.71 -17.49 0.32
N ASP A 192 26.38 -17.35 0.43
CA ASP A 192 25.41 -17.72 -0.60
C ASP A 192 24.61 -16.48 -1.08
N PRO A 193 25.07 -15.81 -2.15
CA PRO A 193 24.34 -14.68 -2.73
C PRO A 193 23.04 -15.10 -3.44
N ALA A 194 22.91 -16.36 -3.87
CA ALA A 194 21.68 -16.86 -4.46
C ALA A 194 20.57 -16.99 -3.41
N GLU A 195 20.88 -17.54 -2.23
CA GLU A 195 19.95 -17.58 -1.10
C GLU A 195 19.53 -16.18 -0.66
N TYR A 196 20.50 -15.26 -0.60
CA TYR A 196 20.20 -13.86 -0.32
C TYR A 196 19.20 -13.27 -1.32
N LEU A 197 19.39 -13.46 -2.64
CA LEU A 197 18.41 -13.01 -3.63
C LEU A 197 17.01 -13.60 -3.43
N ARG A 198 16.91 -14.89 -3.06
CA ARG A 198 15.63 -15.54 -2.77
C ARG A 198 14.95 -14.94 -1.54
N SER A 199 15.73 -14.55 -0.53
CA SER A 199 15.24 -13.89 0.70
C SER A 199 14.58 -12.53 0.44
N LEU A 200 14.94 -11.85 -0.66
CA LEU A 200 14.43 -10.52 -0.99
C LEU A 200 12.98 -10.53 -1.49
N HIS A 201 12.50 -11.67 -1.97
CA HIS A 201 11.08 -11.84 -2.34
C HIS A 201 10.20 -11.92 -1.09
N PRO A 202 8.87 -11.70 -1.21
CA PRO A 202 7.96 -11.90 -0.10
C PRO A 202 8.03 -13.34 0.46
N GLN A 203 8.26 -13.45 1.77
CA GLN A 203 8.36 -14.74 2.46
C GLN A 203 6.99 -15.26 2.94
N HIS A 204 5.93 -14.47 2.78
CA HIS A 204 4.59 -14.85 3.21
C HIS A 204 4.14 -16.15 2.53
N PRO A 205 3.55 -17.13 3.26
CA PRO A 205 3.15 -18.43 2.70
C PRO A 205 2.26 -18.31 1.46
N GLN A 206 1.39 -17.29 1.43
CA GLN A 206 0.53 -17.05 0.29
C GLN A 206 1.28 -16.70 -0.99
N PHE A 207 2.32 -15.87 -0.91
CA PHE A 207 3.16 -15.56 -2.07
C PHE A 207 3.86 -16.81 -2.57
N GLN A 208 4.39 -17.64 -1.67
CA GLN A 208 5.09 -18.88 -2.02
C GLN A 208 4.16 -19.89 -2.70
N LYS A 209 2.93 -20.07 -2.19
CA LYS A 209 1.91 -20.90 -2.83
C LYS A 209 1.54 -20.39 -4.23
N LEU A 210 1.35 -19.07 -4.38
CA LEU A 210 1.09 -18.45 -5.69
C LEU A 210 2.27 -18.62 -6.65
N ARG A 211 3.51 -18.50 -6.19
CA ARG A 211 4.72 -18.72 -6.99
C ARG A 211 4.75 -20.12 -7.61
N VAL A 212 4.48 -21.15 -6.82
CA VAL A 212 4.44 -22.54 -7.31
C VAL A 212 3.38 -22.69 -8.40
N LEU A 213 2.18 -22.17 -8.18
CA LEU A 213 1.10 -22.19 -9.16
C LEU A 213 1.41 -21.37 -10.40
N TYR A 214 2.09 -20.24 -10.26
CA TYR A 214 2.54 -19.40 -11.36
C TYR A 214 3.51 -20.14 -12.27
N VAL A 215 4.54 -20.79 -11.71
CA VAL A 215 5.52 -21.58 -12.50
C VAL A 215 4.79 -22.62 -13.35
N ALA A 216 3.80 -23.31 -12.78
CA ALA A 216 3.00 -24.32 -13.49
C ALA A 216 2.04 -23.74 -14.56
N ASN A 217 1.75 -22.44 -14.53
CA ASN A 217 0.75 -21.80 -15.39
C ASN A 217 1.27 -20.58 -16.16
N ARG A 218 2.58 -20.36 -16.21
CA ARG A 218 3.23 -19.14 -16.74
C ARG A 218 2.75 -18.75 -18.14
N THR A 219 2.52 -19.72 -19.03
CA THR A 219 2.12 -19.50 -20.42
C THR A 219 0.60 -19.41 -20.62
N LYS A 220 -0.19 -19.58 -19.56
CA LYS A 220 -1.67 -19.58 -19.60
C LYS A 220 -2.22 -18.23 -19.13
N PRO A 221 -3.46 -17.86 -19.49
CA PRO A 221 -4.12 -16.66 -18.97
C PRO A 221 -4.13 -16.59 -17.43
N LEU A 222 -4.28 -17.73 -16.75
CA LEU A 222 -4.20 -17.83 -15.29
C LEU A 222 -2.82 -17.38 -14.75
N GLY A 223 -1.73 -17.66 -15.46
CA GLY A 223 -0.38 -17.25 -15.06
C GLY A 223 -0.24 -15.73 -14.94
N LYS A 224 -0.79 -14.97 -15.91
CA LYS A 224 -0.79 -13.49 -15.86
C LYS A 224 -1.51 -12.96 -14.63
N ARG A 225 -2.67 -13.55 -14.33
CA ARG A 225 -3.47 -13.20 -13.17
C ARG A 225 -2.77 -13.52 -11.84
N ILE A 226 -2.17 -14.70 -11.72
CA ILE A 226 -1.37 -15.05 -10.54
C ILE A 226 -0.18 -14.08 -10.41
N LEU A 227 0.49 -13.75 -11.52
CA LEU A 227 1.62 -12.83 -11.54
C LEU A 227 1.26 -11.43 -11.03
N ALA A 228 0.11 -10.88 -11.45
CA ALA A 228 -0.39 -9.60 -10.94
C ALA A 228 -0.63 -9.64 -9.42
N ASN A 229 -1.13 -10.76 -8.88
CA ASN A 229 -1.31 -10.94 -7.44
C ASN A 229 0.02 -11.10 -6.70
N MET A 230 0.99 -11.81 -7.28
CA MET A 230 2.36 -11.88 -6.75
C MET A 230 3.00 -10.49 -6.69
N GLU A 231 2.74 -9.62 -7.67
CA GLU A 231 3.23 -8.24 -7.63
C GLU A 231 2.59 -7.43 -6.51
N GLN A 232 1.28 -7.57 -6.29
CA GLN A 232 0.61 -6.95 -5.14
C GLN A 232 1.17 -7.42 -3.80
N TRP A 233 1.56 -8.69 -3.69
CA TRP A 233 2.24 -9.23 -2.51
C TRP A 233 3.61 -8.57 -2.27
N ARG A 234 4.32 -8.12 -3.32
CA ARG A 234 5.57 -7.34 -3.16
C ARG A 234 5.36 -5.96 -2.57
N TRP A 235 4.13 -5.43 -2.64
CA TRP A 235 3.76 -4.15 -2.05
C TRP A 235 3.20 -4.30 -0.62
N MET A 236 3.05 -5.53 -0.13
CA MET A 236 2.69 -5.77 1.26
C MET A 236 3.89 -5.46 2.17
N PRO A 237 3.65 -4.94 3.39
CA PRO A 237 4.69 -4.92 4.41
C PRO A 237 5.24 -6.33 4.67
N ALA A 238 6.54 -6.42 4.96
CA ALA A 238 7.16 -7.70 5.32
C ALA A 238 6.59 -8.26 6.64
N ASP A 239 6.29 -7.36 7.58
CA ASP A 239 5.56 -7.65 8.81
C ASP A 239 4.12 -7.13 8.70
N LEU A 240 3.16 -8.05 8.70
CA LEU A 240 1.73 -7.73 8.69
C LEU A 240 1.19 -7.39 10.09
N GLY A 241 1.99 -7.59 11.14
CA GLY A 241 1.60 -7.49 12.53
C GLY A 241 1.09 -8.83 13.06
N GLN A 242 1.48 -9.14 14.31
CA GLN A 242 1.07 -10.36 15.01
C GLN A 242 -0.45 -10.53 15.05
N MET A 243 -1.17 -9.44 15.35
CA MET A 243 -2.61 -9.35 15.15
C MET A 243 -2.94 -8.21 14.19
N HIS A 244 -3.68 -8.52 13.14
CA HIS A 244 -4.03 -7.56 12.09
C HIS A 244 -5.37 -7.89 11.46
N VAL A 245 -5.96 -6.89 10.81
CA VAL A 245 -7.18 -7.02 10.03
C VAL A 245 -6.82 -7.01 8.55
N MET A 246 -7.41 -7.91 7.78
CA MET A 246 -7.24 -7.95 6.32
C MET A 246 -8.61 -8.02 5.64
N ALA A 247 -8.94 -7.00 4.86
CA ALA A 247 -10.14 -7.00 4.01
C ALA A 247 -9.73 -7.19 2.56
N ASN A 248 -10.15 -8.32 1.99
CA ASN A 248 -9.91 -8.60 0.58
C ASN A 248 -11.12 -8.16 -0.25
N VAL A 249 -10.95 -7.07 -0.98
CA VAL A 249 -12.04 -6.34 -1.66
C VAL A 249 -12.75 -7.21 -2.72
N PRO A 250 -12.06 -7.87 -3.67
CA PRO A 250 -12.68 -8.78 -4.64
C PRO A 250 -13.41 -9.97 -4.04
N GLU A 251 -12.94 -10.45 -2.88
CA GLU A 251 -13.53 -11.58 -2.16
C GLU A 251 -14.75 -11.16 -1.34
N PHE A 252 -14.88 -9.87 -1.04
CA PHE A 252 -15.89 -9.30 -0.15
C PHE A 252 -15.89 -9.98 1.23
N ILE A 253 -14.71 -10.32 1.74
CA ILE A 253 -14.48 -10.90 3.06
C ILE A 253 -13.44 -10.07 3.82
N ILE A 254 -13.67 -9.90 5.12
CA ILE A 254 -12.69 -9.39 6.07
C ILE A 254 -12.35 -10.47 7.08
N ARG A 255 -11.08 -10.52 7.48
CA ARG A 255 -10.56 -11.44 8.48
C ARG A 255 -9.76 -10.67 9.52
N VAL A 256 -9.80 -11.15 10.75
CA VAL A 256 -8.84 -10.77 11.78
C VAL A 256 -7.91 -11.96 11.96
N PHE A 257 -6.62 -11.73 11.73
CA PHE A 257 -5.57 -12.71 11.95
C PHE A 257 -4.90 -12.45 13.28
N LYS A 258 -4.57 -13.51 14.01
CA LYS A 258 -3.73 -13.47 15.21
C LYS A 258 -2.78 -14.67 15.15
N ASP A 259 -1.48 -14.41 15.27
CA ASP A 259 -0.43 -15.44 15.21
C ASP A 259 -0.48 -16.29 13.93
N GLY A 260 -0.95 -15.70 12.82
CA GLY A 260 -1.12 -16.36 11.52
C GLY A 260 -2.49 -17.01 11.29
N ASP A 261 -3.30 -17.20 12.33
CA ASP A 261 -4.61 -17.84 12.25
C ASP A 261 -5.75 -16.83 12.15
N ALA A 262 -6.76 -17.12 11.33
CA ALA A 262 -7.95 -16.29 11.21
C ALA A 262 -8.89 -16.51 12.41
N VAL A 263 -8.84 -15.62 13.41
CA VAL A 263 -9.67 -15.69 14.63
C VAL A 263 -11.08 -15.12 14.46
N HIS A 264 -11.30 -14.34 13.40
CA HIS A 264 -12.63 -13.85 13.01
C HIS A 264 -12.71 -13.70 11.50
N THR A 265 -13.85 -14.03 10.90
CA THR A 265 -14.10 -13.91 9.47
C THR A 265 -15.54 -13.50 9.23
N GLU A 266 -15.75 -12.48 8.39
CA GLU A 266 -17.11 -12.05 8.04
C GLU A 266 -17.22 -11.43 6.64
N ARG A 267 -18.47 -11.24 6.21
CA ARG A 267 -18.82 -10.64 4.93
C ARG A 267 -18.79 -9.11 5.05
N ILE A 268 -18.30 -8.48 4.00
CA ILE A 268 -18.23 -7.03 3.86
C ILE A 268 -18.97 -6.55 2.61
N VAL A 269 -19.33 -5.27 2.61
CA VAL A 269 -19.76 -4.49 1.44
C VAL A 269 -18.72 -3.41 1.20
N VAL A 270 -18.34 -3.24 -0.06
CA VAL A 270 -17.28 -2.32 -0.53
C VAL A 270 -17.89 -1.31 -1.51
N GLY A 271 -17.05 -0.37 -1.94
CA GLY A 271 -17.43 0.70 -2.85
C GLY A 271 -18.03 0.22 -4.17
N GLU A 272 -18.92 1.02 -4.73
CA GLU A 272 -19.34 0.91 -6.13
C GLU A 272 -18.13 1.07 -7.08
N THR A 273 -18.26 0.65 -8.34
CA THR A 273 -17.15 0.65 -9.31
C THR A 273 -16.68 2.06 -9.70
N ASP A 274 -17.53 3.06 -9.47
CA ASP A 274 -17.28 4.51 -9.65
C ASP A 274 -16.92 5.21 -8.32
N LYS A 275 -17.02 4.50 -7.19
CA LYS A 275 -16.75 4.97 -5.82
C LYS A 275 -15.90 3.93 -5.09
N GLN A 276 -14.80 3.54 -5.73
CA GLN A 276 -14.02 2.36 -5.35
C GLN A 276 -13.48 2.46 -3.92
N THR A 277 -13.43 1.32 -3.23
CA THR A 277 -12.71 1.22 -1.95
C THR A 277 -11.20 1.25 -2.20
N THR A 278 -10.52 2.25 -1.63
CA THR A 278 -9.07 2.41 -1.72
C THR A 278 -8.31 1.28 -1.02
N ILE A 279 -7.27 0.76 -1.67
CA ILE A 279 -6.38 -0.31 -1.24
C ILE A 279 -5.19 0.31 -0.50
N TYR A 280 -5.00 -0.03 0.78
CA TYR A 280 -3.99 0.59 1.65
C TYR A 280 -3.59 -0.32 2.83
N THR A 281 -2.56 0.10 3.57
CA THR A 281 -2.27 -0.39 4.94
C THR A 281 -2.22 0.78 5.92
N ARG A 282 -3.04 0.74 6.98
CA ARG A 282 -3.09 1.76 8.03
C ARG A 282 -3.42 1.13 9.39
N PRO A 283 -2.91 1.63 10.51
CA PRO A 283 -3.34 1.14 11.82
C PRO A 283 -4.77 1.59 12.13
N LEU A 284 -5.54 0.75 12.82
CA LEU A 284 -6.77 1.17 13.48
C LEU A 284 -6.43 2.21 14.56
N ARG A 285 -7.27 3.25 14.67
CA ARG A 285 -7.12 4.33 15.66
C ARG A 285 -8.08 4.17 16.83
N ALA A 286 -9.37 3.98 16.52
CA ALA A 286 -10.39 3.89 17.55
C ALA A 286 -11.60 3.05 17.11
N VAL A 287 -12.32 2.53 18.10
CA VAL A 287 -13.67 1.99 17.97
C VAL A 287 -14.63 3.03 18.53
N VAL A 288 -15.64 3.44 17.75
CA VAL A 288 -16.60 4.46 18.17
C VAL A 288 -17.99 3.86 18.25
N PHE A 289 -18.57 3.81 19.44
CA PHE A 289 -19.94 3.35 19.65
C PHE A 289 -20.96 4.47 19.48
N LYS A 290 -22.12 4.12 18.93
CA LYS A 290 -23.22 5.04 18.61
C LYS A 290 -22.70 6.27 17.86
N PRO A 291 -22.04 6.05 16.71
CA PRO A 291 -21.33 7.12 16.04
C PRO A 291 -22.27 8.22 15.56
N MET A 292 -21.81 9.47 15.63
CA MET A 292 -22.31 10.53 14.77
C MET A 292 -21.70 10.34 13.39
N TRP A 293 -22.51 10.55 12.35
CA TRP A 293 -22.02 10.57 10.98
C TRP A 293 -21.88 12.02 10.53
N ARG A 294 -20.67 12.40 10.10
CA ARG A 294 -20.43 13.66 9.39
C ARG A 294 -20.36 13.33 7.90
N VAL A 295 -21.24 13.96 7.11
CA VAL A 295 -21.39 13.61 5.71
C VAL A 295 -20.17 14.09 4.91
N PRO A 296 -19.47 13.21 4.17
CA PRO A 296 -18.35 13.60 3.34
C PRO A 296 -18.74 14.65 2.28
N GLU A 297 -17.81 15.56 1.96
CA GLU A 297 -18.00 16.62 0.95
C GLU A 297 -18.56 16.11 -0.38
N SER A 298 -18.08 14.96 -0.86
CA SER A 298 -18.54 14.36 -2.10
C SER A 298 -20.03 14.04 -2.08
N ILE A 299 -20.54 13.48 -0.97
CA ILE A 299 -21.97 13.18 -0.80
C ILE A 299 -22.77 14.48 -0.64
N LYS A 300 -22.24 15.46 0.11
CA LYS A 300 -22.86 16.79 0.24
C LYS A 300 -23.12 17.41 -1.14
N VAL A 301 -22.09 17.45 -2.00
CA VAL A 301 -22.16 18.11 -3.30
C VAL A 301 -22.92 17.29 -4.34
N LYS A 302 -22.66 15.97 -4.43
CA LYS A 302 -23.20 15.14 -5.52
C LYS A 302 -24.63 14.67 -5.28
N GLU A 303 -25.09 14.62 -4.03
CA GLU A 303 -26.39 14.02 -3.68
C GLU A 303 -27.27 14.97 -2.87
N LEU A 304 -26.76 15.49 -1.76
CA LEU A 304 -27.58 16.29 -0.84
C LEU A 304 -27.94 17.66 -1.40
N GLN A 305 -27.01 18.38 -2.03
CA GLN A 305 -27.30 19.69 -2.62
C GLN A 305 -28.33 19.62 -3.76
N PRO A 306 -28.25 18.67 -4.71
CA PRO A 306 -29.34 18.43 -5.65
C PRO A 306 -30.69 18.09 -5.00
N ASP A 307 -30.71 17.28 -3.94
CA ASP A 307 -31.94 16.95 -3.21
C ASP A 307 -32.54 18.16 -2.48
N LEU A 308 -31.70 18.95 -1.79
CA LEU A 308 -32.10 20.17 -1.09
C LEU A 308 -32.75 21.20 -2.03
N ARG A 309 -32.28 21.32 -3.27
CA ARG A 309 -32.88 22.19 -4.31
C ARG A 309 -34.24 21.70 -4.81
N ARG A 310 -34.58 20.43 -4.62
CA ARG A 310 -35.86 19.85 -5.08
C ARG A 310 -36.89 19.88 -3.97
N ASN A 311 -36.65 19.11 -2.92
CA ASN A 311 -37.60 18.93 -1.84
C ASN A 311 -36.97 18.47 -0.51
N ALA A 312 -35.64 18.39 -0.42
CA ALA A 312 -34.91 17.98 0.77
C ALA A 312 -35.41 16.65 1.38
N SER A 313 -35.79 15.69 0.53
CA SER A 313 -36.35 14.42 0.96
C SER A 313 -35.36 13.62 1.80
N LEU A 314 -34.09 13.64 1.45
CA LEU A 314 -33.04 12.89 2.14
C LEU A 314 -32.79 13.41 3.55
N PHE A 315 -32.84 14.74 3.74
CA PHE A 315 -32.73 15.34 5.07
C PHE A 315 -33.83 14.85 6.01
N ARG A 316 -35.08 14.82 5.53
CA ARG A 316 -36.21 14.31 6.33
C ARG A 316 -36.13 12.81 6.56
N GLN A 317 -35.86 12.04 5.51
CA GLN A 317 -35.86 10.58 5.55
C GLN A 317 -34.79 10.05 6.51
N HIS A 318 -33.58 10.59 6.42
CA HIS A 318 -32.44 10.14 7.21
C HIS A 318 -32.23 10.96 8.48
N GLY A 319 -33.04 11.99 8.74
CA GLY A 319 -32.90 12.85 9.90
C GLY A 319 -31.56 13.60 9.91
N LEU A 320 -31.12 14.07 8.74
CA LEU A 320 -29.91 14.86 8.62
C LEU A 320 -30.14 16.25 9.20
N GLN A 321 -29.10 16.79 9.82
CA GLN A 321 -29.08 18.12 10.43
C GLN A 321 -27.97 18.94 9.78
N LEU A 322 -28.21 20.24 9.71
CA LEU A 322 -27.22 21.21 9.24
C LEU A 322 -26.65 21.93 10.46
N GLU A 323 -25.35 22.13 10.49
CA GLU A 323 -24.66 22.84 11.57
C GLU A 323 -23.65 23.84 11.00
N THR A 324 -23.34 24.89 11.77
CA THR A 324 -22.14 25.71 11.53
C THR A 324 -20.89 24.87 11.79
N LYS A 325 -19.73 25.37 11.35
CA LYS A 325 -18.44 24.73 11.68
C LYS A 325 -18.18 24.60 13.18
N ASP A 326 -18.76 25.50 13.97
CA ASP A 326 -18.66 25.52 15.43
C ASP A 326 -19.75 24.67 16.11
N GLY A 327 -20.58 23.96 15.33
CA GLY A 327 -21.59 23.01 15.82
C GLY A 327 -22.94 23.62 16.19
N ALA A 328 -23.21 24.88 15.83
CA ALA A 328 -24.51 25.49 16.08
C ALA A 328 -25.55 24.97 15.04
N PRO A 329 -26.73 24.49 15.48
CA PRO A 329 -27.72 23.96 14.55
C PRO A 329 -28.28 25.06 13.64
N ILE A 330 -28.47 24.71 12.38
CA ILE A 330 -29.06 25.55 11.34
C ILE A 330 -30.28 24.84 10.79
N ASP A 331 -31.40 25.55 10.71
CA ASP A 331 -32.55 25.05 9.99
C ASP A 331 -32.28 25.13 8.48
N TYR A 332 -32.01 23.98 7.85
CA TYR A 332 -31.73 23.92 6.42
C TYR A 332 -32.87 24.48 5.55
N ARG A 333 -34.10 24.59 6.08
CA ARG A 333 -35.27 25.10 5.35
C ARG A 333 -35.27 26.62 5.20
N THR A 334 -34.43 27.34 5.96
CA THR A 334 -34.34 28.81 5.88
C THR A 334 -33.32 29.29 4.85
N ILE A 335 -32.59 28.37 4.21
CA ILE A 335 -31.55 28.64 3.22
C ILE A 335 -32.10 28.48 1.81
N ASP A 336 -31.82 29.43 0.93
CA ASP A 336 -32.03 29.27 -0.51
C ASP A 336 -30.93 28.40 -1.13
N TRP A 337 -31.24 27.11 -1.35
CA TRP A 337 -30.30 26.15 -1.91
C TRP A 337 -30.04 26.30 -3.42
N HIS A 338 -30.80 27.14 -4.12
CA HIS A 338 -30.49 27.46 -5.52
C HIS A 338 -29.24 28.33 -5.62
N THR A 339 -28.99 29.18 -4.61
CA THR A 339 -27.85 30.10 -4.56
C THR A 339 -26.79 29.68 -3.55
N ALA A 340 -27.15 28.94 -2.49
CA ALA A 340 -26.23 28.50 -1.46
C ALA A 340 -25.30 27.36 -1.91
N ASP A 341 -24.12 27.34 -1.30
CA ASP A 341 -23.13 26.29 -1.46
C ASP A 341 -23.08 25.42 -0.18
N ILE A 342 -23.49 24.16 -0.30
CA ILE A 342 -23.56 23.22 0.83
C ILE A 342 -22.19 23.00 1.50
N ARG A 343 -21.09 23.21 0.77
CA ARG A 343 -19.72 23.05 1.28
C ARG A 343 -19.39 24.04 2.40
N LYS A 344 -20.18 25.10 2.56
CA LYS A 344 -20.03 26.09 3.63
C LYS A 344 -20.58 25.61 4.98
N TYR A 345 -21.31 24.51 4.98
CA TYR A 345 -22.02 23.99 6.15
C TYR A 345 -21.58 22.57 6.47
N GLU A 346 -21.72 22.19 7.74
CA GLU A 346 -21.58 20.80 8.17
C GLU A 346 -22.93 20.11 8.07
N VAL A 347 -22.95 18.94 7.44
CA VAL A 347 -24.13 18.08 7.45
C VAL A 347 -23.81 16.88 8.32
N VAL A 348 -24.65 16.64 9.32
CA VAL A 348 -24.47 15.56 10.27
C VAL A 348 -25.72 14.70 10.35
N GLN A 349 -25.53 13.44 10.70
CA GLN A 349 -26.59 12.58 11.18
C GLN A 349 -26.27 12.20 12.63
N PRO A 350 -27.13 12.59 13.59
CA PRO A 350 -26.88 12.29 14.99
C PRO A 350 -26.94 10.79 15.26
N PRO A 351 -26.36 10.32 16.38
CA PRO A 351 -26.48 8.94 16.81
C PRO A 351 -27.94 8.53 17.04
N GLY A 352 -28.34 7.38 16.50
CA GLY A 352 -29.69 6.85 16.71
C GLY A 352 -30.02 5.64 15.82
N PRO A 353 -31.23 5.08 15.96
CA PRO A 353 -31.64 3.86 15.24
C PRO A 353 -31.68 4.00 13.71
N LYS A 354 -31.77 5.25 13.21
CA LYS A 354 -31.76 5.55 11.76
C LYS A 354 -30.37 5.92 11.24
N ASN A 355 -29.34 5.90 12.09
CA ASN A 355 -28.00 6.28 11.68
C ASN A 355 -27.44 5.29 10.66
N VAL A 356 -26.99 5.79 9.52
CA VAL A 356 -26.52 4.97 8.39
C VAL A 356 -25.23 4.21 8.70
N MET A 357 -24.49 4.67 9.72
CA MET A 357 -23.31 4.02 10.27
C MET A 357 -23.64 2.98 11.35
N GLY A 358 -24.93 2.74 11.64
CA GLY A 358 -25.39 1.78 12.63
C GLY A 358 -24.86 2.07 14.05
N VAL A 359 -24.48 1.02 14.78
CA VAL A 359 -24.10 1.14 16.20
C VAL A 359 -22.61 1.31 16.46
N VAL A 360 -21.74 1.09 15.47
CA VAL A 360 -20.30 1.19 15.65
C VAL A 360 -19.56 1.55 14.34
N LYS A 361 -18.51 2.35 14.45
CA LYS A 361 -17.52 2.62 13.40
C LYS A 361 -16.10 2.40 13.92
N PHE A 362 -15.18 2.18 13.00
CA PHE A 362 -13.75 2.03 13.25
C PHE A 362 -13.02 3.10 12.45
N THR A 363 -12.13 3.84 13.11
CA THR A 363 -11.41 4.97 12.53
C THR A 363 -9.96 4.62 12.26
N PHE A 364 -9.35 5.35 11.32
CA PHE A 364 -7.95 5.21 10.92
C PHE A 364 -7.31 6.61 10.86
N PRO A 365 -5.99 6.74 11.03
CA PRO A 365 -5.28 7.96 10.67
C PRO A 365 -5.33 8.14 9.15
N SER A 366 -6.11 9.10 8.65
CA SER A 366 -6.34 9.29 7.21
C SER A 366 -6.64 10.75 6.85
N GLN A 367 -6.25 11.16 5.63
CA GLN A 367 -6.63 12.43 4.99
C GLN A 367 -7.97 12.33 4.21
N HIS A 368 -8.53 11.13 4.07
CA HIS A 368 -9.81 10.85 3.40
C HIS A 368 -10.77 10.12 4.35
N THR A 369 -12.06 10.46 4.31
CA THR A 369 -13.12 10.00 5.23
C THR A 369 -13.55 8.53 4.96
N ILE A 370 -12.60 7.59 4.96
CA ILE A 370 -12.88 6.16 4.74
C ILE A 370 -12.93 5.45 6.09
N PHE A 371 -14.07 4.80 6.36
CA PHE A 371 -14.33 4.09 7.61
C PHE A 371 -14.73 2.65 7.36
N MET A 372 -14.49 1.83 8.38
CA MET A 372 -15.17 0.55 8.52
C MET A 372 -16.33 0.75 9.51
N HIS A 373 -17.55 0.37 9.17
CA HIS A 373 -18.71 0.69 10.01
C HIS A 373 -19.88 -0.29 9.87
N ASP A 374 -20.85 -0.16 10.77
CA ASP A 374 -22.13 -0.86 10.73
C ASP A 374 -23.09 -0.26 9.69
N THR A 375 -24.17 -0.96 9.37
CA THR A 375 -25.21 -0.46 8.47
C THR A 375 -26.56 -1.08 8.82
N LEU A 376 -27.62 -0.32 8.60
CA LEU A 376 -29.00 -0.80 8.77
C LEU A 376 -29.40 -1.79 7.66
N ASP A 377 -28.82 -1.65 6.47
CA ASP A 377 -29.14 -2.46 5.30
C ASP A 377 -28.44 -3.82 5.31
N LYS A 378 -28.89 -4.72 6.17
CA LYS A 378 -28.31 -6.06 6.28
C LYS A 378 -28.56 -6.94 5.03
N TRP A 379 -29.52 -6.59 4.19
CA TRP A 379 -29.81 -7.29 2.93
C TRP A 379 -28.62 -7.27 1.95
N MET A 380 -27.77 -6.23 2.01
CA MET A 380 -26.60 -6.11 1.13
C MET A 380 -25.64 -7.28 1.28
N PHE A 381 -25.55 -7.86 2.49
CA PHE A 381 -24.67 -9.00 2.75
C PHE A 381 -25.17 -10.30 2.13
N ALA A 382 -26.43 -10.41 1.70
CA ALA A 382 -26.94 -11.58 0.98
C ALA A 382 -26.50 -11.61 -0.48
N GLN A 383 -26.10 -10.47 -1.05
CA GLN A 383 -25.70 -10.36 -2.45
C GLN A 383 -24.38 -11.07 -2.75
N LYS A 384 -24.26 -11.64 -3.95
CA LYS A 384 -23.01 -12.27 -4.42
C LYS A 384 -21.93 -11.21 -4.67
N VAL A 385 -22.28 -10.16 -5.42
CA VAL A 385 -21.45 -8.98 -5.65
C VAL A 385 -21.88 -7.89 -4.67
N ARG A 386 -20.94 -7.36 -3.87
CA ARG A 386 -21.23 -6.43 -2.76
C ARG A 386 -20.53 -5.08 -2.93
N THR A 387 -20.49 -4.57 -4.15
CA THR A 387 -20.08 -3.20 -4.49
C THR A 387 -21.27 -2.24 -4.35
N LEU A 388 -21.65 -1.91 -3.12
CA LEU A 388 -22.90 -1.19 -2.79
C LEU A 388 -22.68 -0.04 -1.79
N SER A 389 -21.46 0.50 -1.72
CA SER A 389 -21.13 1.61 -0.83
C SER A 389 -20.43 2.76 -1.57
N HIS A 390 -20.19 3.86 -0.85
CA HIS A 390 -19.48 5.04 -1.35
C HIS A 390 -17.98 4.99 -1.04
N GLY A 391 -17.40 3.79 -1.12
CA GLY A 391 -15.98 3.54 -0.86
C GLY A 391 -15.65 3.09 0.57
N CYS A 392 -16.55 3.30 1.53
CA CYS A 392 -16.42 2.81 2.90
C CYS A 392 -16.68 1.30 3.01
N LEU A 393 -16.16 0.67 4.07
CA LEU A 393 -16.31 -0.76 4.33
C LEU A 393 -17.47 -1.00 5.30
N ARG A 394 -18.56 -1.61 4.85
CA ARG A 394 -19.65 -2.00 5.76
C ARG A 394 -19.46 -3.44 6.22
N LEU A 395 -19.60 -3.69 7.52
CA LEU A 395 -19.46 -5.00 8.15
C LEU A 395 -20.82 -5.65 8.42
N ARG A 396 -20.90 -6.98 8.29
CA ARG A 396 -22.12 -7.73 8.60
C ARG A 396 -22.39 -7.74 10.11
N ASN A 397 -21.36 -8.07 10.89
CA ASN A 397 -21.36 -8.27 12.34
C ASN A 397 -20.34 -7.35 13.04
N PRO A 398 -20.50 -6.02 12.93
CA PRO A 398 -19.49 -5.07 13.38
C PRO A 398 -19.29 -5.04 14.89
N MET A 399 -20.31 -5.38 15.69
CA MET A 399 -20.14 -5.55 17.14
C MET A 399 -19.21 -6.72 17.46
N LYS A 400 -19.26 -7.81 16.69
CA LYS A 400 -18.34 -8.93 16.89
C LYS A 400 -16.90 -8.52 16.54
N MET A 401 -16.72 -7.73 15.49
CA MET A 401 -15.43 -7.12 15.17
C MET A 401 -14.93 -6.24 16.34
N ALA A 402 -15.79 -5.41 16.93
CA ALA A 402 -15.43 -4.56 18.06
C ALA A 402 -15.02 -5.39 19.29
N GLU A 403 -15.74 -6.48 19.58
CA GLU A 403 -15.39 -7.42 20.64
C GLU A 403 -13.99 -8.02 20.43
N VAL A 404 -13.68 -8.50 19.22
CA VAL A 404 -12.38 -9.11 18.90
C VAL A 404 -11.25 -8.10 19.04
N ILE A 405 -11.43 -6.88 18.52
CA ILE A 405 -10.42 -5.82 18.56
C ILE A 405 -10.19 -5.33 20.00
N LEU A 406 -11.26 -5.09 20.77
CA LEU A 406 -11.15 -4.57 22.14
C LEU A 406 -10.74 -5.64 23.15
N ALA A 407 -10.98 -6.92 22.87
CA ALA A 407 -10.39 -8.01 23.64
C ALA A 407 -8.87 -8.01 23.54
N GLU A 408 -8.32 -7.80 22.33
CA GLU A 408 -6.88 -7.66 22.16
C GLU A 408 -6.36 -6.37 22.78
N ASP A 409 -6.98 -5.23 22.50
CA ASP A 409 -6.47 -3.91 22.89
C ASP A 409 -6.59 -3.64 24.40
N LYS A 410 -7.78 -3.92 24.98
CA LYS A 410 -8.14 -3.55 26.35
C LYS A 410 -8.31 -4.74 27.30
N GLY A 411 -8.29 -5.97 26.79
CA GLY A 411 -8.66 -7.15 27.56
C GLY A 411 -10.15 -7.23 27.90
N TRP A 412 -11.01 -6.50 27.17
CA TRP A 412 -12.45 -6.49 27.44
C TRP A 412 -13.11 -7.76 26.90
N ASP A 413 -13.98 -8.35 27.72
CA ASP A 413 -14.86 -9.42 27.26
C ASP A 413 -16.05 -8.88 26.45
N ALA A 414 -16.81 -9.80 25.85
CA ALA A 414 -17.97 -9.44 25.03
C ALA A 414 -19.04 -8.69 25.82
N ASP A 415 -19.28 -9.08 27.08
CA ASP A 415 -20.30 -8.44 27.92
C ASP A 415 -19.95 -6.99 28.27
N THR A 416 -18.67 -6.72 28.54
CA THR A 416 -18.16 -5.37 28.75
C THR A 416 -18.35 -4.52 27.49
N VAL A 417 -18.00 -5.04 26.32
CA VAL A 417 -18.16 -4.33 25.04
C VAL A 417 -19.64 -4.02 24.75
N GLN A 418 -20.52 -5.00 24.94
CA GLN A 418 -21.96 -4.83 24.77
C GLN A 418 -22.55 -3.83 25.76
N SER A 419 -22.12 -3.89 27.02
CA SER A 419 -22.52 -2.96 28.07
C SER A 419 -22.11 -1.53 27.74
N LYS A 420 -20.86 -1.30 27.32
CA LYS A 420 -20.35 0.00 26.88
C LYS A 420 -21.14 0.56 25.70
N MET A 421 -21.40 -0.25 24.67
CA MET A 421 -22.21 0.17 23.53
C MET A 421 -23.64 0.58 23.94
N LYS A 422 -24.30 -0.23 24.78
CA LYS A 422 -25.67 0.03 25.24
C LYS A 422 -25.77 1.26 26.15
N THR A 423 -24.94 1.30 27.21
CA THR A 423 -25.09 2.26 28.33
C THR A 423 -24.19 3.47 28.25
N GLY A 424 -23.13 3.44 27.43
CA GLY A 424 -22.17 4.54 27.31
C GLY A 424 -22.77 5.81 26.70
N PRO A 425 -22.00 6.91 26.64
CA PRO A 425 -22.44 8.12 25.96
C PRO A 425 -22.66 7.89 24.44
N ARG A 426 -23.33 8.85 23.79
CA ARG A 426 -23.42 8.90 22.32
C ARG A 426 -22.06 9.32 21.73
N ASP A 427 -21.75 8.82 20.54
CA ASP A 427 -20.48 9.04 19.82
C ASP A 427 -19.24 8.76 20.71
N GLN A 428 -19.29 7.66 21.47
CA GLN A 428 -18.24 7.28 22.40
C GLN A 428 -17.03 6.73 21.65
N GLU A 429 -15.95 7.50 21.57
CA GLU A 429 -14.67 7.07 20.99
C GLU A 429 -13.80 6.34 22.01
N ILE A 430 -13.42 5.11 21.68
CA ILE A 430 -12.49 4.28 22.45
C ILE A 430 -11.20 4.19 21.65
N MET A 431 -10.19 4.95 22.10
CA MET A 431 -8.86 4.98 21.49
C MET A 431 -8.14 3.66 21.71
N LEU A 432 -7.58 3.11 20.64
CA LEU A 432 -6.74 1.91 20.70
C LEU A 432 -5.33 2.28 21.17
N GLU A 433 -4.76 1.46 22.05
CA GLU A 433 -3.39 1.59 22.55
C GLU A 433 -2.43 0.70 21.76
N LYS A 434 -2.88 -0.50 21.40
CA LYS A 434 -2.15 -1.43 20.54
C LYS A 434 -2.25 -1.01 19.09
N ARG A 435 -1.13 -1.08 18.38
CA ARG A 435 -1.08 -0.87 16.93
C ARG A 435 -1.59 -2.12 16.23
N ILE A 436 -2.85 -2.10 15.81
CA ILE A 436 -3.47 -3.18 15.01
C ILE A 436 -3.55 -2.72 13.54
N PRO A 437 -2.72 -3.26 12.62
CA PRO A 437 -2.77 -2.91 11.21
C PRO A 437 -4.08 -3.37 10.55
N MET A 438 -4.59 -2.55 9.64
CA MET A 438 -5.65 -2.88 8.69
C MET A 438 -5.06 -2.88 7.27
N HIS A 439 -5.06 -4.04 6.64
CA HIS A 439 -4.66 -4.25 5.27
C HIS A 439 -5.91 -4.34 4.39
N MET A 440 -6.27 -3.25 3.72
CA MET A 440 -7.21 -3.29 2.61
C MET A 440 -6.45 -3.79 1.38
N VAL A 441 -6.78 -4.98 0.88
CA VAL A 441 -6.07 -5.69 -0.20
C VAL A 441 -7.00 -5.97 -1.38
N TYR A 442 -6.42 -6.22 -2.55
CA TYR A 442 -7.14 -6.52 -3.77
C TYR A 442 -6.58 -7.79 -4.43
N PHE A 443 -6.72 -8.92 -3.73
CA PHE A 443 -6.28 -10.20 -4.28
C PHE A 443 -7.42 -10.87 -5.03
N THR A 444 -7.26 -11.01 -6.34
CA THR A 444 -8.16 -11.75 -7.23
C THR A 444 -7.76 -13.22 -7.36
N THR A 445 -6.61 -13.62 -6.81
CA THR A 445 -6.23 -15.02 -6.60
C THR A 445 -5.78 -15.26 -5.18
N TRP A 446 -6.31 -16.31 -4.54
CA TRP A 446 -5.96 -16.67 -3.17
C TRP A 446 -5.93 -18.19 -3.03
N VAL A 447 -4.83 -18.75 -2.55
CA VAL A 447 -4.79 -20.15 -2.12
C VAL A 447 -5.40 -20.28 -0.72
N ASP A 448 -6.43 -21.10 -0.60
CA ASP A 448 -7.13 -21.33 0.67
C ASP A 448 -6.36 -22.29 1.60
N SER A 449 -7.00 -22.64 2.73
CA SER A 449 -6.46 -23.56 3.73
C SER A 449 -6.25 -24.98 3.19
N ASP A 450 -7.07 -25.40 2.22
CA ASP A 450 -7.00 -26.72 1.58
C ASP A 450 -5.93 -26.77 0.48
N GLY A 451 -5.24 -25.66 0.24
CA GLY A 451 -4.24 -25.53 -0.82
C GLY A 451 -4.84 -25.31 -2.21
N LYS A 452 -6.15 -25.04 -2.31
CA LYS A 452 -6.83 -24.81 -3.59
C LYS A 452 -6.78 -23.33 -3.97
N LEU A 453 -6.53 -23.07 -5.25
CA LEU A 453 -6.56 -21.71 -5.79
C LEU A 453 -8.00 -21.23 -5.96
N GLN A 454 -8.35 -20.19 -5.23
CA GLN A 454 -9.58 -19.43 -5.39
C GLN A 454 -9.34 -18.23 -6.31
N THR A 455 -10.35 -17.90 -7.12
CA THR A 455 -10.32 -16.75 -8.05
C THR A 455 -11.54 -15.86 -7.86
N PHE A 456 -11.35 -14.54 -7.77
CA PHE A 456 -12.39 -13.54 -7.55
C PHE A 456 -12.46 -12.50 -8.68
N GLY A 457 -13.64 -12.01 -9.05
CA GLY A 457 -13.76 -11.05 -10.16
C GLY A 457 -12.87 -9.80 -9.99
N ASP A 458 -12.27 -9.31 -11.08
CA ASP A 458 -11.52 -8.04 -11.08
C ASP A 458 -12.49 -6.84 -11.15
N ILE A 459 -13.29 -6.67 -10.10
CA ILE A 459 -14.42 -5.74 -10.01
C ILE A 459 -14.05 -4.26 -10.25
N TYR A 460 -12.83 -3.84 -9.95
CA TYR A 460 -12.30 -2.49 -10.15
C TYR A 460 -11.27 -2.38 -11.30
N GLY A 461 -10.93 -3.51 -11.94
CA GLY A 461 -9.94 -3.54 -13.02
C GLY A 461 -8.49 -3.35 -12.56
N HIS A 462 -8.17 -3.52 -11.27
CA HIS A 462 -6.81 -3.32 -10.78
C HIS A 462 -5.87 -4.44 -11.24
N GLU A 463 -6.33 -5.70 -11.29
CA GLU A 463 -5.52 -6.81 -11.82
C GLU A 463 -5.14 -6.56 -13.28
N LYS A 464 -6.10 -6.11 -14.09
CA LYS A 464 -5.85 -5.75 -15.49
C LYS A 464 -4.76 -4.68 -15.64
N ARG A 465 -4.85 -3.59 -14.87
CA ARG A 465 -3.86 -2.49 -14.92
C ARG A 465 -2.46 -2.96 -14.53
N ILE A 466 -2.36 -3.78 -13.48
CA ILE A 466 -1.09 -4.37 -13.06
C ILE A 466 -0.54 -5.27 -14.16
N SER A 467 -1.38 -6.12 -14.76
CA SER A 467 -0.96 -7.02 -15.84
C SER A 467 -0.44 -6.24 -17.05
N LEU A 468 -1.12 -5.16 -17.45
CA LEU A 468 -0.68 -4.28 -18.54
C LEU A 468 0.66 -3.62 -18.23
N ALA A 469 0.84 -3.10 -17.01
CA ALA A 469 2.10 -2.52 -16.57
C ALA A 469 3.26 -3.52 -16.60
N LEU A 470 3.01 -4.75 -16.13
CA LEU A 470 4.00 -5.83 -16.15
C LEU A 470 4.33 -6.31 -17.57
N ASP A 471 3.39 -6.20 -18.50
CA ASP A 471 3.59 -6.44 -19.93
C ASP A 471 4.24 -5.24 -20.66
N GLY A 472 4.51 -4.13 -19.96
CA GLY A 472 5.10 -2.91 -20.53
C GLY A 472 4.14 -2.04 -21.34
N LYS A 473 2.84 -2.35 -21.32
CA LYS A 473 1.77 -1.70 -22.08
C LYS A 473 1.19 -0.51 -21.31
N TRP A 474 2.05 0.45 -20.97
CA TRP A 474 1.69 1.60 -20.13
C TRP A 474 0.66 2.53 -20.79
N ASP A 475 0.68 2.63 -22.12
CA ASP A 475 -0.25 3.38 -22.95
C ASP A 475 -1.67 2.78 -22.98
N GLU A 476 -1.82 1.48 -22.71
CA GLU A 476 -3.11 0.81 -22.58
C GLU A 476 -3.73 0.96 -21.17
N ILE A 477 -3.00 1.55 -20.22
CA ILE A 477 -3.47 1.76 -18.85
C ILE A 477 -4.27 3.04 -18.80
N ASP A 478 -5.55 2.91 -18.49
CA ASP A 478 -6.39 4.06 -18.15
C ASP A 478 -5.98 4.59 -16.76
N VAL A 479 -5.38 5.79 -16.73
CA VAL A 479 -4.86 6.49 -15.55
C VAL A 479 -5.79 7.65 -15.17
N GLY A 480 -6.33 7.65 -13.95
CA GLY A 480 -7.28 8.68 -13.48
C GLY A 480 -7.75 8.48 -12.03
N ARG A 481 -8.51 9.45 -11.48
CA ARG A 481 -9.21 9.32 -10.18
C ARG A 481 -10.67 8.89 -10.33
N ASP A 482 -11.32 9.30 -11.42
CA ASP A 482 -12.76 9.16 -11.65
C ASP A 482 -13.10 8.17 -12.78
N HIS A 483 -12.13 7.42 -13.29
CA HIS A 483 -12.38 6.49 -14.38
C HIS A 483 -13.08 5.22 -13.86
N LEU A 484 -14.33 5.09 -14.28
CA LEU A 484 -15.17 3.91 -14.04
C LEU A 484 -14.39 2.65 -14.38
N ALA A 485 -14.45 1.63 -13.53
CA ALA A 485 -13.95 0.31 -13.91
C ALA A 485 -14.61 -0.11 -15.23
N PRO A 486 -13.87 -0.69 -16.20
CA PRO A 486 -14.50 -1.24 -17.40
C PRO A 486 -15.57 -2.24 -16.96
N VAL A 487 -16.82 -2.02 -17.34
CA VAL A 487 -17.93 -2.93 -17.04
C VAL A 487 -17.69 -4.22 -17.82
N GLY A 488 -16.97 -5.14 -17.19
CA GLY A 488 -16.63 -6.45 -17.72
C GLY A 488 -16.65 -7.46 -16.58
N ALA A 489 -17.83 -7.69 -16.00
CA ALA A 489 -18.03 -8.83 -15.12
C ALA A 489 -17.85 -10.11 -15.95
N ALA A 490 -16.65 -10.69 -15.94
CA ALA A 490 -16.46 -12.06 -16.36
C ALA A 490 -17.32 -12.94 -15.43
N PRO A 491 -18.13 -13.87 -15.96
CA PRO A 491 -18.94 -14.74 -15.12
C PRO A 491 -18.00 -15.54 -14.21
N ALA A 492 -18.27 -15.50 -12.91
CA ALA A 492 -17.66 -16.42 -11.96
C ALA A 492 -17.98 -17.84 -12.44
N SER A 493 -16.96 -18.58 -12.87
CA SER A 493 -17.09 -20.00 -13.23
C SER A 493 -17.53 -20.76 -11.98
N SER A 494 -18.80 -21.15 -11.96
CA SER A 494 -19.34 -22.08 -10.99
C SER A 494 -19.06 -23.50 -11.47
N ASP A 495 -18.20 -24.23 -10.77
CA ASP A 495 -18.21 -25.69 -10.81
C ASP A 495 -18.10 -26.24 -9.39
N GLY A 496 -19.06 -27.10 -9.03
CA GLY A 496 -18.85 -28.13 -8.02
C GLY A 496 -19.67 -28.06 -6.72
N PHE A 497 -21.00 -28.10 -6.79
CA PHE A 497 -21.78 -28.89 -5.83
C PHE A 497 -22.87 -29.65 -6.59
N SER A 498 -22.62 -30.94 -6.79
CA SER A 498 -23.57 -31.92 -7.34
C SER A 498 -24.50 -32.38 -6.23
N THR A 499 -25.82 -32.19 -6.42
CA THR A 499 -26.83 -33.18 -5.99
C THR A 499 -27.97 -33.18 -7.01
N SER A 500 -28.37 -34.38 -7.40
CA SER A 500 -29.38 -34.70 -8.40
C SER A 500 -30.82 -34.45 -7.90
N SER A 501 -31.70 -33.93 -8.75
CA SER A 501 -32.93 -34.65 -9.16
C SER A 501 -33.73 -33.88 -10.23
N ASN A 502 -34.34 -34.66 -11.13
CA ASN A 502 -35.11 -34.25 -12.31
C ASN A 502 -36.49 -33.63 -11.98
N ARG A 503 -36.90 -32.57 -12.71
CA ARG A 503 -38.10 -32.49 -13.60
C ARG A 503 -38.40 -31.03 -14.07
N PRO A 504 -39.19 -30.83 -15.15
CA PRO A 504 -38.90 -29.80 -16.14
C PRO A 504 -39.78 -28.53 -16.09
N THR A 505 -39.13 -27.41 -16.43
CA THR A 505 -39.58 -26.18 -17.10
C THR A 505 -41.04 -25.72 -17.02
N THR A 506 -41.22 -24.51 -16.49
CA THR A 506 -42.20 -23.54 -17.01
C THR A 506 -41.49 -22.18 -17.15
N GLN A 507 -41.31 -21.72 -18.40
CA GLN A 507 -40.76 -20.41 -18.72
C GLN A 507 -41.77 -19.33 -18.30
N GLN A 508 -41.45 -18.57 -17.25
CA GLN A 508 -42.05 -17.26 -17.03
C GLN A 508 -41.08 -16.18 -17.52
N ARG A 509 -41.52 -15.41 -18.53
CA ARG A 509 -40.91 -14.17 -18.99
C ARG A 509 -40.70 -13.22 -17.79
N GLN A 510 -39.46 -13.04 -17.36
CA GLN A 510 -39.11 -11.94 -16.45
C GLN A 510 -39.15 -10.62 -17.22
N LYS A 511 -40.10 -9.76 -16.84
CA LYS A 511 -40.12 -8.34 -17.22
C LYS A 511 -38.83 -7.70 -16.72
N LYS A 512 -38.10 -7.04 -17.63
CA LYS A 512 -37.07 -6.05 -17.30
C LYS A 512 -37.70 -5.00 -16.36
N GLN A 513 -37.34 -5.02 -15.08
CA GLN A 513 -37.56 -3.89 -14.20
C GLN A 513 -36.54 -2.81 -14.57
N SER A 514 -37.05 -1.67 -15.04
CA SER A 514 -36.27 -0.46 -15.26
C SER A 514 -35.87 0.13 -13.91
N THR A 515 -34.58 0.17 -13.64
CA THR A 515 -33.98 0.85 -12.49
C THR A 515 -34.28 2.34 -12.56
N THR A 516 -34.99 2.87 -11.57
CA THR A 516 -35.35 4.29 -11.50
C THR A 516 -34.28 5.08 -10.74
N ILE A 517 -34.17 6.38 -11.03
CA ILE A 517 -33.24 7.34 -10.38
C ILE A 517 -33.33 7.33 -8.83
N VAL A 518 -34.42 6.80 -8.26
CA VAL A 518 -34.61 6.63 -6.82
C VAL A 518 -33.73 5.50 -6.23
N ASP A 519 -33.39 4.48 -7.02
CA ASP A 519 -32.53 3.36 -6.59
C ASP A 519 -31.05 3.77 -6.48
N MET A 520 -30.64 4.83 -7.20
CA MET A 520 -29.26 5.32 -7.19
C MET A 520 -28.93 6.21 -5.98
N VAL A 521 -29.94 6.76 -5.31
CA VAL A 521 -29.75 7.67 -4.16
C VAL A 521 -29.88 6.92 -2.82
N GLY A 522 -30.64 5.82 -2.78
CA GLY A 522 -30.77 4.98 -1.58
C GLY A 522 -29.47 4.28 -1.15
N ASN A 523 -28.56 3.97 -2.08
CA ASN A 523 -27.32 3.25 -1.77
C ASN A 523 -26.34 4.07 -0.91
N ALA A 524 -26.37 5.40 -1.01
CA ALA A 524 -25.46 6.28 -0.27
C ALA A 524 -25.75 6.35 1.23
N LEU A 525 -27.03 6.34 1.55
CA LEU A 525 -27.54 6.54 2.90
C LEU A 525 -28.18 5.27 3.47
N GLY A 526 -27.99 4.14 2.80
CA GLY A 526 -28.51 2.87 3.26
C GLY A 526 -30.03 2.87 3.46
N GLY A 527 -30.77 3.23 2.41
CA GLY A 527 -32.23 3.09 2.38
C GLY A 527 -32.65 2.13 1.28
N GLY A 528 -32.98 0.89 1.63
CA GLY A 528 -33.83 0.01 0.83
C GLY A 528 -35.31 0.16 1.22
N PHE A 529 -36.18 0.13 0.21
CA PHE A 529 -37.65 0.12 0.32
C PHE A 529 -38.21 -1.02 1.18
#